data_AF-A0A8T1DFH5-F1
#
_entry.id   AF-A0A8T1DFH5-F1
#
_cell.length_a   1.000
_cell.length_b   1.000
_cell.length_c   1.000
_cell.angle_alpha   90.00
_cell.angle_beta   90.00
_cell.angle_gamma   90.00
#
_symmetry.space_group_name_H-M   'P 1'
#
loop_
_entity.id
_entity.type
_entity.pdbx_description
1 polymer ?
#
loop_
_entity_poly.entity_id
_entity_poly.type
_entity_poly.pdbx_seq_one_letter_code
_entity_poly.pdbx_strand_id
1 'polypeptide(L)'
;MTFDGKVGLWHVVETRLAICNSKKRPKGTPVTIPIEMTKYVYKRMLTQHVIPAIKRVWPDKKLVLIQQDNAPPHRASDHQPAAAKPGLQVLDLGWFNPLQSLQYNKQTRDVDRLIEAVCAAFDEMDSAITNKCFLTLKRVLQASMLVRGINSYDIAHLKKDALIRAGKLPRCLSCSAEAMQMSL
;
A
#
# COMPACT_ATOMS: atom_id res chain seq x y z
N MET A 1 -1.94 9.97 20.82
CA MET A 1 -1.89 8.71 20.03
C MET A 1 -0.74 8.82 19.05
N THR A 2 0.11 7.80 18.98
CA THR A 2 1.19 7.72 17.98
C THR A 2 0.61 7.05 16.73
N PHE A 3 0.73 7.70 15.57
CA PHE A 3 0.30 7.12 14.29
C PHE A 3 1.14 5.87 13.98
N ASP A 4 0.49 4.74 13.73
CA ASP A 4 1.10 3.43 13.50
C ASP A 4 1.48 3.18 12.03
N GLY A 5 1.26 4.18 11.16
CA GLY A 5 1.52 4.06 9.73
C GLY A 5 0.38 3.42 8.93
N LYS A 6 -0.75 3.08 9.56
CA LYS A 6 -1.91 2.44 8.93
C LYS A 6 -3.07 3.43 8.85
N VAL A 7 -3.65 3.58 7.65
CA VAL A 7 -4.82 4.46 7.43
C VAL A 7 -6.12 3.66 7.46
N GLY A 8 -6.13 2.51 6.80
CA GLY A 8 -7.25 1.59 6.75
C GLY A 8 -7.10 0.56 5.64
N LEU A 9 -8.00 -0.42 5.66
CA LEU A 9 -8.11 -1.50 4.69
C LEU A 9 -9.58 -1.62 4.28
N TRP A 10 -9.86 -1.62 2.98
CA TRP A 10 -11.22 -1.71 2.45
C TRP A 10 -11.30 -2.73 1.33
N HIS A 11 -12.22 -3.67 1.48
CA HIS A 11 -12.41 -4.77 0.55
C HIS A 11 -13.26 -4.34 -0.64
N VAL A 12 -12.87 -4.76 -1.83
CA VAL A 12 -13.57 -4.47 -3.09
C VAL A 12 -14.50 -5.63 -3.41
N VAL A 13 -15.55 -5.77 -2.61
CA VAL A 13 -16.48 -6.90 -2.66
C VAL A 13 -17.93 -6.44 -2.50
N GLU A 14 -18.86 -7.31 -2.86
CA GLU A 14 -20.28 -7.15 -2.55
C GLU A 14 -20.91 -8.48 -2.15
N THR A 15 -22.02 -8.40 -1.42
CA THR A 15 -22.82 -9.58 -1.07
C THR A 15 -23.90 -9.82 -2.12
N ARG A 16 -23.89 -10.98 -2.77
CA ARG A 16 -24.95 -11.46 -3.67
C ARG A 16 -25.59 -12.73 -3.12
N LEU A 17 -26.83 -13.03 -3.53
CA LEU A 17 -27.46 -14.31 -3.19
C LEU A 17 -27.08 -15.39 -4.20
N ALA A 18 -26.81 -16.60 -3.72
CA ALA A 18 -26.51 -17.74 -4.57
C ALA A 18 -27.67 -18.04 -5.53
N ILE A 19 -27.39 -18.07 -6.84
CA ILE A 19 -28.42 -18.27 -7.88
C ILE A 19 -28.78 -19.76 -8.03
N CYS A 20 -27.80 -20.64 -7.85
CA CYS A 20 -27.95 -22.08 -8.03
C CYS A 20 -27.73 -22.83 -6.71
N ASN A 21 -28.38 -23.98 -6.58
CA ASN A 21 -28.09 -24.93 -5.52
C ASN A 21 -26.74 -25.62 -5.77
N SER A 22 -25.96 -25.81 -4.72
CA SER A 22 -24.80 -26.69 -4.71
C SER A 22 -24.77 -27.48 -3.40
N LYS A 23 -23.99 -28.56 -3.33
CA LYS A 23 -23.88 -29.40 -2.12
C LYS A 23 -23.54 -28.62 -0.84
N LYS A 24 -22.83 -27.50 -0.95
CA LYS A 24 -22.40 -26.67 0.19
C LYS A 24 -23.14 -25.34 0.28
N ARG A 25 -24.03 -25.05 -0.67
CA ARG A 25 -24.65 -23.73 -0.78
C ARG A 25 -26.04 -23.84 -1.41
N PRO A 26 -27.10 -23.80 -0.59
CA PRO A 26 -28.45 -23.63 -1.08
C PRO A 26 -28.61 -22.32 -1.86
N LYS A 27 -29.51 -22.30 -2.83
CA LYS A 27 -29.97 -21.08 -3.51
C LYS A 27 -30.48 -20.08 -2.47
N GLY A 28 -30.16 -18.82 -2.65
CA GLY A 28 -30.48 -17.76 -1.68
C GLY A 28 -29.45 -17.55 -0.57
N THR A 29 -28.40 -18.38 -0.48
CA THR A 29 -27.33 -18.16 0.51
C THR A 29 -26.54 -16.90 0.16
N PRO A 30 -26.28 -15.96 1.10
CA PRO A 30 -25.40 -14.82 0.88
C PRO A 30 -23.98 -15.24 0.48
N VAL A 31 -23.40 -14.49 -0.46
CA VAL A 31 -22.09 -14.74 -1.07
C VAL A 31 -21.32 -13.45 -1.18
N THR A 32 -20.14 -13.40 -0.58
CA THR A 32 -19.18 -12.34 -0.89
C THR A 32 -18.49 -12.65 -2.21
N ILE A 33 -18.61 -11.73 -3.16
CA ILE A 33 -17.92 -11.83 -4.45
C ILE A 33 -17.04 -10.58 -4.67
N PRO A 34 -15.90 -10.73 -5.35
CA PRO A 34 -15.13 -9.57 -5.79
C PRO A 34 -15.92 -8.77 -6.83
N ILE A 35 -15.77 -7.45 -6.78
CA ILE A 35 -16.28 -6.55 -7.82
C ILE A 35 -15.10 -5.91 -8.57
N GLU A 36 -15.33 -5.55 -9.82
CA GLU A 36 -14.32 -4.88 -10.64
C GLU A 36 -14.05 -3.47 -10.13
N MET A 37 -12.77 -3.09 -10.09
CA MET A 37 -12.37 -1.72 -9.76
C MET A 37 -12.62 -0.78 -10.95
N THR A 38 -13.83 -0.26 -11.04
CA THR A 38 -14.15 0.79 -12.02
C THR A 38 -13.76 2.16 -11.49
N LYS A 39 -13.65 3.16 -12.38
CA LYS A 39 -13.47 4.58 -12.01
C LYS A 39 -14.50 5.07 -10.98
N TYR A 40 -15.76 4.61 -11.07
CA TYR A 40 -16.81 4.98 -10.13
C TYR A 40 -16.58 4.36 -8.75
N VAL A 41 -16.30 3.05 -8.69
CA VAL A 41 -15.99 2.34 -7.44
C VAL A 41 -14.77 2.98 -6.77
N TYR A 42 -13.73 3.26 -7.55
CA TYR A 42 -12.53 3.91 -7.07
C TYR A 42 -12.79 5.28 -6.44
N LYS A 43 -13.46 6.17 -7.18
CA LYS A 43 -13.83 7.51 -6.69
C LYS A 43 -14.66 7.42 -5.41
N ARG A 44 -15.61 6.49 -5.36
CA ARG A 44 -16.46 6.25 -4.19
C ARG A 44 -15.62 5.81 -2.97
N MET A 45 -14.68 4.88 -3.15
CA MET A 45 -13.81 4.44 -2.05
C MET A 45 -12.92 5.59 -1.54
N LEU A 46 -12.39 6.42 -2.43
CA LEU A 46 -11.60 7.59 -2.00
C LEU A 46 -12.42 8.55 -1.16
N THR A 47 -13.63 8.91 -1.61
CA THR A 47 -14.46 9.93 -0.95
C THR A 47 -15.13 9.42 0.33
N GLN A 48 -15.58 8.16 0.35
CA GLN A 48 -16.34 7.60 1.47
C GLN A 48 -15.46 6.95 2.53
N HIS A 49 -14.24 6.52 2.17
CA HIS A 49 -13.40 5.74 3.07
C HIS A 49 -12.02 6.37 3.27
N VAL A 50 -11.23 6.49 2.21
CA VAL A 50 -9.80 6.86 2.32
C VAL A 50 -9.63 8.28 2.86
N ILE A 51 -10.24 9.28 2.25
CA ILE A 51 -10.10 10.69 2.67
C ILE A 51 -10.63 10.91 4.10
N PRO A 52 -11.83 10.42 4.47
CA PRO A 52 -12.30 10.51 5.86
C PRO A 52 -11.36 9.83 6.86
N ALA A 53 -10.81 8.66 6.52
CA ALA A 53 -9.89 7.94 7.40
C ALA A 53 -8.59 8.73 7.60
N ILE A 54 -7.99 9.27 6.53
CA ILE A 54 -6.81 10.16 6.61
C ILE A 54 -7.11 11.31 7.57
N LYS A 55 -8.22 12.03 7.38
CA LYS A 55 -8.58 13.16 8.26
C LYS A 55 -8.72 12.77 9.73
N ARG A 56 -9.09 11.52 10.02
CA ARG A 56 -9.27 11.00 11.38
C ARG A 56 -7.96 10.59 12.04
N VAL A 57 -7.07 9.91 11.31
CA VAL A 57 -5.88 9.27 11.90
C VAL A 57 -4.58 10.02 11.65
N TRP A 58 -4.57 10.95 10.69
CA TRP A 58 -3.35 11.66 10.32
C TRP A 58 -2.92 12.61 11.46
N PRO A 59 -1.67 12.52 11.94
CA PRO A 59 -1.25 13.19 13.16
C PRO A 59 -0.93 14.68 13.00
N ASP A 60 -0.77 15.18 11.77
CA ASP A 60 -0.32 16.54 11.47
C ASP A 60 -1.37 17.29 10.64
N LYS A 61 -1.34 18.63 10.62
CA LYS A 61 -2.21 19.46 9.76
C LYS A 61 -1.56 19.82 8.41
N LYS A 62 -0.39 19.25 8.13
CA LYS A 62 0.35 19.47 6.88
C LYS A 62 -0.34 18.84 5.68
N LEU A 63 0.04 19.34 4.51
CA LEU A 63 -0.37 18.81 3.21
C LEU A 63 -0.15 17.30 3.13
N VAL A 64 -1.19 16.56 2.74
CA VAL A 64 -1.13 15.13 2.46
C VAL A 64 -1.05 14.94 0.95
N LEU A 65 0.02 14.30 0.49
CA LEU A 65 0.18 13.88 -0.89
C LEU A 65 -0.26 12.42 -1.02
N ILE A 66 -1.19 12.15 -1.93
CA ILE A 66 -1.65 10.80 -2.23
C ILE A 66 -0.93 10.33 -3.50
N GLN A 67 -0.08 9.32 -3.35
CA GLN A 67 0.60 8.69 -4.47
C GLN A 67 -0.21 7.48 -4.95
N GLN A 68 -0.41 7.37 -6.26
CA GLN A 68 -1.12 6.27 -6.93
C GLN A 68 -0.41 5.93 -8.24
N ASP A 69 -0.70 4.76 -8.80
CA ASP A 69 -0.22 4.38 -10.13
C ASP A 69 -1.10 4.96 -11.26
N ASN A 70 -0.71 4.67 -12.50
CA ASN A 70 -1.43 5.14 -13.68
C ASN A 70 -2.45 4.12 -14.24
N ALA A 71 -3.01 3.25 -13.39
CA ALA A 71 -4.06 2.32 -13.81
C ALA A 71 -5.28 3.08 -14.36
N PRO A 72 -6.05 2.51 -15.31
CA PRO A 72 -7.17 3.21 -15.95
C PRO A 72 -8.18 3.86 -14.98
N PRO A 73 -8.55 3.24 -13.84
CA PRO A 73 -9.45 3.86 -12.87
C PRO A 73 -8.87 5.13 -12.19
N HIS A 74 -7.54 5.28 -12.13
CA HIS A 74 -6.83 6.36 -11.42
C HIS A 74 -6.54 7.57 -12.33
N ARG A 75 -6.60 7.40 -13.66
CA ARG A 75 -6.37 8.45 -14.67
C ARG A 75 -7.38 9.60 -14.67
N ALA A 76 -8.43 9.46 -13.87
CA ALA A 76 -9.55 10.37 -13.84
C ALA A 76 -9.37 11.62 -12.97
N SER A 77 -8.28 11.70 -12.21
CA SER A 77 -7.99 12.82 -11.31
C SER A 77 -6.97 13.75 -11.97
N ASP A 78 -7.33 15.03 -12.12
CA ASP A 78 -6.52 16.12 -12.72
C ASP A 78 -5.23 16.48 -11.94
N HIS A 79 -4.73 15.58 -11.11
CA HIS A 79 -3.61 15.77 -10.19
C HIS A 79 -2.53 14.70 -10.39
N GLN A 80 -2.22 14.37 -11.65
CA GLN A 80 -1.18 13.38 -11.94
C GLN A 80 0.22 13.99 -11.86
N PRO A 81 1.12 13.47 -11.01
CA PRO A 81 2.55 13.55 -11.28
C PRO A 81 2.88 12.73 -12.54
N ALA A 82 3.84 13.20 -13.33
CA ALA A 82 4.28 12.57 -14.57
C ALA A 82 4.54 11.06 -14.39
N ALA A 83 4.02 10.26 -15.33
CA ALA A 83 4.22 8.81 -15.50
C ALA A 83 4.87 8.09 -14.30
N ALA A 84 4.04 7.51 -13.41
CA ALA A 84 4.52 6.71 -12.29
C ALA A 84 5.42 5.56 -12.81
N LYS A 85 6.73 5.65 -12.56
CA LYS A 85 7.68 4.58 -12.89
C LYS A 85 7.38 3.36 -12.00
N PRO A 86 7.32 2.13 -12.55
CA PRO A 86 6.97 0.92 -11.80
C PRO A 86 7.78 0.68 -10.51
N GLY A 87 9.02 1.18 -10.44
CA GLY A 87 9.90 1.04 -9.26
C GLY A 87 9.71 2.06 -8.14
N LEU A 88 8.82 3.05 -8.29
CA LEU A 88 8.65 4.14 -7.31
C LEU A 88 7.37 4.02 -6.49
N GLN A 89 6.61 2.92 -6.66
CA GLN A 89 5.43 2.65 -5.87
C GLN A 89 5.82 1.99 -4.54
N VAL A 90 5.73 2.72 -3.44
CA VAL A 90 6.09 2.23 -2.11
C VAL A 90 5.30 0.98 -1.68
N LEU A 91 4.06 0.87 -2.18
CA LEU A 91 3.18 -0.24 -1.87
C LEU A 91 3.71 -1.55 -2.47
N ASP A 92 3.99 -1.55 -3.77
CA ASP A 92 4.54 -2.73 -4.47
C ASP A 92 5.99 -3.03 -4.06
N LEU A 93 6.80 -1.99 -3.89
CA LEU A 93 8.22 -2.11 -3.60
C LEU A 93 8.51 -2.80 -2.27
N GLY A 94 7.60 -2.72 -1.29
CA GLY A 94 7.86 -3.38 -0.03
C GLY A 94 6.75 -3.40 1.01
N TRP A 95 5.62 -2.74 0.81
CA TRP A 95 4.54 -2.78 1.80
C TRP A 95 3.64 -4.02 1.61
N PHE A 96 3.38 -4.46 0.37
CA PHE A 96 2.60 -5.66 0.13
C PHE A 96 3.34 -6.96 0.44
N ASN A 97 4.67 -7.00 0.31
CA ASN A 97 5.48 -8.19 0.61
C ASN A 97 5.25 -8.77 2.02
N PRO A 98 5.33 -7.99 3.12
CA PRO A 98 5.06 -8.51 4.47
C PRO A 98 3.59 -8.91 4.64
N LEU A 99 2.65 -8.16 4.06
CA LEU A 99 1.22 -8.50 4.12
C LEU A 99 0.93 -9.84 3.42
N GLN A 100 1.50 -10.04 2.24
CA GLN A 100 1.38 -11.28 1.48
C GLN A 100 2.08 -12.44 2.20
N SER A 101 3.24 -12.21 2.81
CA SER A 101 3.94 -13.24 3.61
C SER A 101 3.09 -13.71 4.80
N LEU A 102 2.45 -12.79 5.52
CA LEU A 102 1.54 -13.11 6.63
C LEU A 102 0.27 -13.82 6.14
N GLN A 103 -0.29 -13.37 5.02
CA GLN A 103 -1.47 -13.99 4.41
C GLN A 103 -1.18 -15.40 3.86
N TYR A 104 0.00 -15.64 3.29
CA TYR A 104 0.37 -16.92 2.66
C TYR A 104 0.37 -18.10 3.65
N ASN A 105 0.62 -17.83 4.94
CA ASN A 105 0.57 -18.84 5.99
C ASN A 105 -0.85 -19.26 6.38
N LYS A 106 -1.90 -18.66 5.79
CA LYS A 106 -3.30 -18.91 6.12
C LYS A 106 -3.99 -19.63 4.95
N GLN A 107 -4.64 -20.76 5.23
CA GLN A 107 -5.44 -21.47 4.21
C GLN A 107 -6.74 -20.70 3.92
N THR A 108 -6.81 -20.07 2.75
CA THR A 108 -8.00 -19.35 2.29
C THR A 108 -8.70 -20.17 1.21
N ARG A 109 -9.89 -20.70 1.51
CA ARG A 109 -10.66 -21.58 0.59
C ARG A 109 -11.84 -20.87 -0.09
N ASP A 110 -12.09 -19.61 0.30
CA ASP A 110 -13.11 -18.73 -0.25
C ASP A 110 -12.72 -17.26 0.02
N VAL A 111 -13.54 -16.34 -0.52
CA VAL A 111 -13.32 -14.90 -0.43
C VAL A 111 -13.43 -14.40 1.01
N ASP A 112 -14.32 -14.96 1.82
CA ASP A 112 -14.53 -14.54 3.21
C ASP A 112 -13.30 -14.87 4.06
N ARG A 113 -12.77 -16.10 3.93
CA ARG A 113 -11.51 -16.51 4.58
C ARG A 113 -10.33 -15.70 4.10
N LEU A 114 -10.30 -15.32 2.82
CA LEU A 114 -9.26 -14.42 2.30
C LEU A 114 -9.32 -13.04 2.95
N ILE A 115 -10.51 -12.45 3.06
CA ILE A 115 -10.72 -11.18 3.74
C ILE A 115 -10.27 -11.26 5.20
N GLU A 116 -10.70 -12.29 5.94
CA GLU A 116 -10.29 -12.53 7.33
C GLU A 116 -8.76 -12.62 7.46
N ALA A 117 -8.11 -13.37 6.55
CA ALA A 117 -6.68 -13.56 6.55
C ALA A 117 -5.91 -12.25 6.32
N VAL A 118 -6.36 -11.43 5.37
CA VAL A 118 -5.75 -10.12 5.03
C VAL A 118 -5.99 -9.10 6.15
N CYS A 119 -7.19 -9.03 6.73
CA CYS A 119 -7.47 -8.18 7.89
C CYS A 119 -6.55 -8.51 9.06
N ALA A 120 -6.46 -9.78 9.43
CA ALA A 120 -5.59 -10.19 10.52
C ALA A 120 -4.11 -9.92 10.23
N ALA A 121 -3.66 -10.09 8.98
CA ALA A 121 -2.30 -9.73 8.57
C ALA A 121 -2.04 -8.22 8.64
N PHE A 122 -3.02 -7.40 8.27
CA PHE A 122 -2.95 -5.95 8.36
C PHE A 122 -2.88 -5.46 9.81
N ASP A 123 -3.64 -6.07 10.71
CA ASP A 123 -3.62 -5.76 12.13
C ASP A 123 -2.31 -6.18 12.79
N GLU A 124 -1.80 -7.36 12.46
CA GLU A 124 -0.52 -7.90 12.96
C GLU A 124 0.71 -7.12 12.47
N MET A 125 0.61 -6.46 11.31
CA MET A 125 1.74 -5.72 10.74
C MET A 125 2.18 -4.55 11.63
N ASP A 126 3.44 -4.62 12.07
CA ASP A 126 4.10 -3.61 12.91
C ASP A 126 4.33 -2.31 12.14
N SER A 127 4.06 -1.18 12.80
CA SER A 127 4.44 0.17 12.36
C SER A 127 5.90 0.33 11.90
N ALA A 128 6.83 -0.45 12.47
CA ALA A 128 8.23 -0.47 12.08
C ALA A 128 8.40 -0.94 10.62
N ILE A 129 7.54 -1.84 10.13
CA ILE A 129 7.54 -2.30 8.74
C ILE A 129 7.22 -1.12 7.82
N THR A 130 6.19 -0.32 8.14
CA THR A 130 5.85 0.87 7.36
C THR A 130 7.03 1.83 7.26
N ASN A 131 7.72 2.11 8.37
CA ASN A 131 8.92 2.96 8.35
C ASN A 131 10.05 2.34 7.48
N LYS A 132 10.29 1.02 7.58
CA LYS A 132 11.27 0.33 6.72
C LYS A 132 10.94 0.53 5.23
N CYS A 133 9.68 0.40 4.81
CA CYS A 133 9.26 0.56 3.42
C CYS A 133 9.56 1.97 2.90
N PHE A 134 9.21 3.02 3.66
CA PHE A 134 9.52 4.41 3.28
C PHE A 134 11.01 4.69 3.20
N LEU A 135 11.82 4.11 4.08
CA LEU A 135 13.29 4.21 3.99
C LEU A 135 13.84 3.49 2.76
N THR A 136 13.23 2.37 2.32
CA THR A 136 13.61 1.73 1.04
C THR A 136 13.27 2.67 -0.11
N LEU A 137 12.05 3.21 -0.16
CA LEU A 137 11.62 4.11 -1.23
C LEU A 137 12.56 5.30 -1.39
N LYS A 138 12.97 5.94 -0.28
CA LYS A 138 13.94 7.05 -0.33
C LYS A 138 15.28 6.64 -0.94
N ARG A 139 15.77 5.44 -0.63
CA ARG A 139 17.02 4.92 -1.22
C ARG A 139 16.87 4.61 -2.70
N VAL A 140 15.75 4.02 -3.09
CA VAL A 140 15.40 3.74 -4.49
C VAL A 140 15.30 5.03 -5.31
N LEU A 141 14.59 6.04 -4.79
CA LEU A 141 14.51 7.36 -5.41
C LEU A 141 15.89 7.98 -5.60
N GLN A 142 16.70 8.05 -4.53
CA GLN A 142 18.04 8.62 -4.59
C GLN A 142 18.96 7.86 -5.56
N ALA A 143 18.94 6.52 -5.53
CA ALA A 143 19.72 5.71 -6.46
C ALA A 143 19.29 5.95 -7.91
N SER A 144 17.98 6.02 -8.18
CA SER A 144 17.46 6.32 -9.51
C SER A 144 17.89 7.71 -10.00
N MET A 145 17.96 8.72 -9.13
CA MET A 145 18.45 10.07 -9.48
C MET A 145 19.91 10.04 -9.90
N LEU A 146 20.76 9.31 -9.17
CA LEU A 146 22.19 9.18 -9.47
C LEU A 146 22.44 8.51 -10.83
N VAL A 147 21.59 7.57 -11.24
CA VAL A 147 21.67 6.91 -12.56
C VAL A 147 20.74 7.54 -13.61
N ARG A 148 20.33 8.80 -13.44
CA ARG A 148 19.50 9.56 -14.39
C ARG A 148 18.19 8.85 -14.79
N GLY A 149 17.58 8.18 -13.82
CA GLY A 149 16.26 7.55 -13.96
C GLY A 149 16.28 6.16 -14.62
N ILE A 150 17.45 5.53 -14.78
CA ILE A 150 17.58 4.13 -15.19
C ILE A 150 17.15 3.21 -14.02
N ASN A 151 16.63 2.01 -14.33
CA ASN A 151 16.14 1.05 -13.33
C ASN A 151 17.20 0.03 -12.86
N SER A 152 18.47 0.23 -13.25
CA SER A 152 19.59 -0.63 -12.89
C SER A 152 20.50 0.13 -11.94
N TYR A 153 20.47 -0.24 -10.67
CA TYR A 153 21.27 0.37 -9.62
C TYR A 153 21.31 -0.54 -8.38
N ASP A 154 22.41 -0.45 -7.63
CA ASP A 154 22.54 -1.12 -6.35
C ASP A 154 21.96 -0.27 -5.22
N ILE A 155 21.17 -0.91 -4.37
CA ILE A 155 20.61 -0.25 -3.18
C ILE A 155 21.43 -0.68 -1.97
N ALA A 156 22.20 0.25 -1.42
CA ALA A 156 22.96 0.00 -0.20
C ALA A 156 22.03 -0.41 0.95
N HIS A 157 22.28 -1.58 1.54
CA HIS A 157 21.49 -2.11 2.65
C HIS A 157 21.69 -1.30 3.93
N LEU A 158 20.63 -0.66 4.42
CA LEU A 158 20.66 0.17 5.63
C LEU A 158 20.72 -0.63 6.96
N LYS A 159 20.81 -1.97 6.91
CA LYS A 159 20.77 -2.85 8.10
C LYS A 159 19.67 -2.48 9.09
N LYS A 160 18.45 -2.25 8.57
CA LYS A 160 17.32 -1.63 9.29
C LYS A 160 16.96 -2.34 10.58
N ASP A 161 17.06 -3.67 10.62
CA ASP A 161 16.76 -4.46 11.82
C ASP A 161 17.76 -4.20 12.95
N ALA A 162 19.04 -4.02 12.61
CA ALA A 162 20.05 -3.64 13.60
C ALA A 162 19.77 -2.24 14.16
N LEU A 163 19.35 -1.30 13.31
CA LEU A 163 18.97 0.05 13.74
C LEU A 163 17.72 0.05 14.62
N ILE A 164 16.74 -0.82 14.36
CA ILE A 164 15.56 -0.99 15.22
C ILE A 164 15.96 -1.51 16.59
N ARG A 165 16.78 -2.58 16.64
CA ARG A 165 17.26 -3.14 17.91
C ARG A 165 18.03 -2.11 18.75
N ALA A 166 18.72 -1.18 18.09
CA ALA A 166 19.42 -0.09 18.76
C ALA A 166 18.54 1.14 19.08
N GLY A 167 17.26 1.16 18.70
CA GLY A 167 16.37 2.32 18.86
C GLY A 167 16.76 3.53 18.00
N LYS A 168 17.54 3.32 16.94
CA LYS A 168 18.17 4.37 16.10
C LYS A 168 17.68 4.38 14.66
N LEU A 169 16.59 3.68 14.34
CA LEU A 169 16.04 3.71 12.99
C LEU A 169 15.53 5.12 12.65
N PRO A 170 16.07 5.80 11.62
CA PRO A 170 15.60 7.13 11.26
C PRO A 170 14.17 7.08 10.74
N ARG A 171 13.43 8.18 10.89
CA ARG A 171 12.11 8.36 10.25
C ARG A 171 12.20 8.87 8.81
N CYS A 172 13.33 9.49 8.46
CA CYS A 172 13.57 10.12 7.17
C CYS A 172 15.05 10.07 6.85
N LEU A 173 15.41 9.88 5.59
CA LEU A 173 16.77 10.01 5.09
C LEU A 173 16.91 11.35 4.36
N SER A 174 18.07 11.99 4.54
CA SER A 174 18.51 13.12 3.72
C SER A 174 18.90 12.65 2.32
N CYS A 175 18.58 13.45 1.31
CA CYS A 175 19.07 13.23 -0.06
C CYS A 175 20.49 13.81 -0.18
N SER A 176 21.39 13.12 -0.90
CA SER A 176 22.73 13.64 -1.18
C SER A 176 22.67 14.83 -2.13
N ALA A 177 23.57 15.81 -1.95
CA ALA A 177 23.69 16.97 -2.85
C ALA A 177 23.89 16.57 -4.32
N GLU A 178 24.72 15.55 -4.57
CA GLU A 178 24.97 14.98 -5.90
C GLU A 178 23.66 14.50 -6.57
N ALA A 179 22.88 13.67 -5.88
CA ALA A 179 21.59 13.20 -6.39
C ALA A 179 20.64 14.37 -6.70
N MET A 180 20.63 15.43 -5.89
CA MET A 180 19.81 16.63 -6.17
C MET A 180 20.28 17.39 -7.41
N GLN A 181 21.59 17.53 -7.61
CA GLN A 181 22.15 18.17 -8.82
C GLN A 181 21.83 17.39 -10.09
N MET A 182 21.80 16.05 -10.02
CA MET A 182 21.48 15.18 -11.16
C MET A 182 19.99 15.13 -11.52
N SER A 183 19.13 15.78 -10.73
CA SER A 183 17.67 15.82 -10.92
C SER A 183 17.14 17.10 -11.58
N LEU A 184 18.02 18.07 -11.82
CA LEU A 184 17.75 19.30 -12.57
C LEU A 184 18.15 19.11 -14.04
#